data_AF-A0A5E5R4J0-F1
#
_entry.id   AF-A0A5E5R4J0-F1
#
_cell.length_a   1.000
_cell.length_b   1.000
_cell.length_c   1.000
_cell.angle_alpha   90.00
_cell.angle_beta   90.00
_cell.angle_gamma   90.00
#
_symmetry.space_group_name_H-M   'P 1'
#
loop_
_entity.id
_entity.type
_entity.pdbx_description
1 polymer ?
#
loop_
_entity_poly.entity_id
_entity_poly.type
_entity_poly.pdbx_seq_one_letter_code
_entity_poly.pdbx_strand_id
1 'polypeptide(L)'
;MQEPLLHTASRPQAWPAWAASQGLAAEALRYGQGFEHLYYLLEAAVAGLGVAIAPEPLVRDDLAAGRLAAPWGFIETDARLALWVPARLHDPRAGRLAQWLREQLAG
;
A
#
# COMPACT_ATOMS: atom_id res chain seq x y z
N MET A 1 -5.05 -20.96 -3.51
CA MET A 1 -5.36 -20.09 -2.36
C MET A 1 -6.77 -19.55 -2.57
N GLN A 2 -7.68 -19.75 -1.63
CA GLN A 2 -9.12 -19.45 -1.80
C GLN A 2 -9.57 -18.16 -1.08
N GLU A 3 -8.66 -17.47 -0.39
CA GLU A 3 -8.99 -16.30 0.43
C GLU A 3 -9.53 -15.12 -0.39
N PRO A 4 -10.49 -14.36 0.15
CA PRO A 4 -11.03 -13.18 -0.53
C PRO A 4 -9.98 -12.07 -0.63
N LEU A 5 -9.84 -11.51 -1.83
CA LEU A 5 -8.94 -10.38 -2.10
C LEU A 5 -9.64 -9.07 -1.75
N LEU A 6 -9.26 -8.49 -0.62
CA LEU A 6 -9.75 -7.19 -0.18
C LEU A 6 -9.16 -6.11 -1.09
N HIS A 7 -9.95 -5.08 -1.42
CA HIS A 7 -9.51 -4.04 -2.34
C HIS A 7 -9.97 -2.64 -1.91
N THR A 8 -9.34 -1.61 -2.49
CA THR A 8 -9.74 -0.22 -2.25
C THR A 8 -10.35 0.41 -3.49
N ALA A 9 -11.30 1.33 -3.29
CA ALA A 9 -11.88 2.11 -4.38
C ALA A 9 -10.87 3.09 -5.02
N SER A 10 -9.90 3.57 -4.23
CA SER A 10 -8.86 4.50 -4.72
C SER A 10 -7.73 3.84 -5.51
N ARG A 11 -7.59 2.51 -5.43
CA ARG A 11 -6.57 1.74 -6.17
C ARG A 11 -7.15 0.41 -6.73
N PRO A 12 -8.13 0.47 -7.65
CA PRO A 12 -8.74 -0.73 -8.22
C PRO A 12 -7.74 -1.60 -9.02
N GLN A 13 -6.64 -1.02 -9.48
CA GLN A 13 -5.59 -1.68 -10.26
C GLN A 13 -4.56 -2.45 -9.43
N ALA A 14 -4.62 -2.40 -8.08
CA ALA A 14 -3.60 -3.02 -7.23
C ALA A 14 -3.46 -4.54 -7.48
N TRP A 15 -4.57 -5.27 -7.42
CA TRP A 15 -4.59 -6.73 -7.66
C TRP A 15 -4.31 -7.11 -9.11
N PRO A 16 -4.91 -6.46 -10.13
CA PRO A 16 -4.58 -6.74 -11.52
C PRO A 16 -3.09 -6.50 -11.85
N ALA A 17 -2.51 -5.42 -11.35
CA ALA A 17 -1.10 -5.10 -11.58
C ALA A 17 -0.18 -6.13 -10.92
N TRP A 18 -0.48 -6.54 -9.69
CA TRP A 18 0.26 -7.60 -9.01
C TRP A 18 0.10 -8.95 -9.71
N ALA A 19 -1.11 -9.33 -10.12
CA ALA A 19 -1.35 -10.58 -10.83
C ALA A 19 -0.57 -10.64 -12.15
N ALA A 20 -0.59 -9.55 -12.93
CA ALA A 20 0.18 -9.44 -14.16
C ALA A 20 1.69 -9.57 -13.92
N SER A 21 2.22 -8.97 -12.85
CA SER A 21 3.65 -9.10 -12.51
C SER A 21 4.05 -10.51 -12.09
N GLN A 22 3.09 -11.31 -11.61
CA GLN A 22 3.28 -12.73 -11.29
C GLN A 22 2.94 -13.68 -12.46
N GLY A 23 2.58 -13.16 -13.64
CA GLY A 23 2.15 -13.99 -14.78
C GLY A 23 0.81 -14.70 -14.55
N LEU A 24 -0.01 -14.22 -13.61
CA LEU A 24 -1.31 -14.77 -13.29
C LEU A 24 -2.41 -14.08 -14.12
N ALA A 25 -3.34 -14.89 -14.60
CA ALA A 25 -4.52 -14.41 -15.30
C ALA A 25 -5.46 -13.67 -14.33
N ALA A 26 -6.04 -12.54 -14.75
CA ALA A 26 -6.90 -11.71 -13.90
C ALA A 26 -8.17 -12.45 -13.47
N GLU A 27 -8.62 -13.43 -14.26
CA GLU A 27 -9.77 -14.29 -14.01
C GLU A 27 -9.54 -15.24 -12.83
N ALA A 28 -8.28 -15.46 -12.44
CA ALA A 28 -7.94 -16.24 -11.24
C ALA A 28 -8.14 -15.43 -9.95
N LEU A 29 -8.35 -14.11 -10.03
CA LEU A 29 -8.53 -13.24 -8.87
C LEU A 29 -9.97 -13.33 -8.34
N ARG A 30 -10.09 -13.63 -7.05
CA ARG A 30 -11.38 -13.69 -6.35
C ARG A 30 -11.53 -12.49 -5.44
N TYR A 31 -12.16 -11.44 -5.93
CA TYR A 31 -12.39 -10.22 -5.15
C TYR A 31 -13.35 -10.47 -3.99
N GLY A 32 -12.97 -9.93 -2.83
CA GLY A 32 -13.77 -9.87 -1.63
C GLY A 32 -14.35 -8.48 -1.42
N GLN A 33 -14.40 -8.06 -0.16
CA GLN A 33 -14.93 -6.76 0.23
C GLN A 33 -14.04 -5.59 -0.25
N GLY A 34 -14.70 -4.55 -0.76
CA GLY A 34 -14.09 -3.27 -1.08
C GLY A 34 -14.17 -2.26 0.07
N PHE A 35 -13.16 -1.40 0.18
CA PHE A 35 -13.07 -0.33 1.18
C PHE A 35 -12.74 1.03 0.54
N GLU A 36 -13.31 2.11 1.07
CA GLU A 36 -13.00 3.47 0.59
C GLU A 36 -11.59 3.92 0.99
N HIS A 37 -11.15 3.52 2.18
CA HIS A 37 -9.87 3.94 2.76
C HIS A 37 -8.96 2.74 3.04
N LEU A 38 -7.68 2.90 2.73
CA LEU A 38 -6.64 1.89 2.95
C LEU A 38 -6.53 1.48 4.43
N TYR A 39 -6.75 2.42 5.37
CA TYR A 39 -6.75 2.09 6.79
C TYR A 39 -7.77 0.99 7.15
N TYR A 40 -9.01 1.11 6.67
CA TYR A 40 -10.04 0.08 6.94
C TYR A 40 -9.74 -1.25 6.24
N LEU A 41 -9.11 -1.21 5.06
CA LEU A 41 -8.62 -2.41 4.39
C LEU A 41 -7.60 -3.16 5.26
N LEU A 42 -6.65 -2.43 5.86
CA LEU A 42 -5.59 -3.01 6.69
C LEU A 42 -6.16 -3.61 7.97
N GLU A 43 -7.05 -2.89 8.67
CA GLU A 43 -7.75 -3.42 9.84
C GLU A 43 -8.54 -4.70 9.51
N ALA A 44 -9.18 -4.76 8.34
CA ALA A 44 -9.88 -5.96 7.88
C ALA A 44 -8.93 -7.14 7.62
N ALA A 45 -7.75 -6.88 7.04
CA ALA A 45 -6.73 -7.90 6.85
C ALA A 45 -6.17 -8.41 8.19
N VAL A 46 -5.89 -7.51 9.14
CA VAL A 46 -5.47 -7.87 10.52
C VAL A 46 -6.53 -8.71 11.23
N ALA A 47 -7.82 -8.40 11.01
CA ALA A 47 -8.94 -9.17 11.54
C ALA A 47 -9.17 -10.53 10.83
N GLY A 48 -8.37 -10.87 9.82
CA GLY A 48 -8.47 -12.13 9.10
C GLY A 48 -9.62 -12.20 8.09
N LEU A 49 -10.16 -11.07 7.65
CA LEU A 49 -11.26 -11.03 6.68
C LEU A 49 -10.83 -11.32 5.24
N GLY A 50 -9.52 -11.35 4.98
CA GLY A 50 -8.97 -11.64 3.66
C GLY A 50 -7.56 -11.13 3.49
N VAL A 51 -7.14 -11.07 2.22
CA VAL A 51 -5.80 -10.66 1.82
C VAL A 51 -5.84 -9.26 1.21
N ALA A 52 -4.91 -8.39 1.60
CA ALA A 52 -4.81 -7.01 1.09
C ALA A 52 -3.48 -6.77 0.35
N ILE A 53 -3.50 -5.90 -0.66
CA ILE A 53 -2.28 -5.26 -1.19
C ILE A 53 -2.11 -3.91 -0.51
N ALA A 54 -0.92 -3.67 0.04
CA ALA A 54 -0.55 -2.41 0.67
C ALA A 54 0.92 -2.06 0.42
N PRO A 55 1.28 -0.76 0.44
CA PRO A 55 2.67 -0.33 0.47
C PRO A 55 3.38 -0.84 1.73
N GLU A 56 4.58 -1.40 1.58
CA GLU A 56 5.39 -1.93 2.69
C GLU A 56 5.51 -0.95 3.88
N PRO A 57 5.80 0.35 3.69
CA PRO A 57 6.00 1.26 4.82
C PRO A 57 4.76 1.39 5.72
N LEU A 58 3.56 1.06 5.21
CA LEU A 58 2.31 1.16 5.97
C LEU A 58 1.98 -0.10 6.77
N VAL A 59 2.67 -1.22 6.51
CA VAL A 59 2.43 -2.51 7.16
C VAL A 59 3.66 -3.06 7.89
N ARG A 60 4.79 -2.33 7.84
CA ARG A 60 6.06 -2.74 8.43
C ARG A 60 5.94 -3.10 9.91
N ASP A 61 5.23 -2.29 10.68
CA ASP A 61 5.06 -2.52 12.12
C ASP A 61 4.14 -3.72 12.41
N ASP A 62 3.09 -3.92 11.62
CA ASP A 62 2.20 -5.09 11.73
C ASP A 62 2.95 -6.40 11.40
N LEU A 63 3.83 -6.36 10.40
CA LEU A 63 4.67 -7.50 10.03
C LEU A 63 5.70 -7.78 11.12
N ALA A 64 6.39 -6.76 11.64
CA ALA A 64 7.34 -6.89 12.74
C ALA A 64 6.68 -7.42 14.02
N ALA A 65 5.43 -7.03 14.28
CA ALA A 65 4.64 -7.48 15.41
C ALA A 65 3.99 -8.87 15.19
N GLY A 66 4.09 -9.45 13.99
CA GLY A 66 3.46 -10.72 13.65
C GLY A 66 1.93 -10.67 13.54
N ARG A 67 1.33 -9.47 13.47
CA ARG A 67 -0.10 -9.28 13.24
C ARG A 67 -0.49 -9.54 11.78
N LEU A 68 0.43 -9.25 10.86
CA LEU A 68 0.30 -9.59 9.44
C LEU A 68 1.44 -10.50 9.00
N ALA A 69 1.21 -11.17 7.88
CA ALA A 69 2.26 -11.84 7.11
C ALA A 69 2.20 -11.35 5.66
N ALA A 70 3.36 -11.27 5.00
CA ALA A 70 3.49 -10.95 3.58
C ALA A 70 3.90 -12.22 2.79
N PRO A 71 2.96 -13.13 2.49
CA PRO A 71 3.28 -14.45 1.94
C PRO A 71 3.94 -14.41 0.56
N TRP A 72 3.76 -13.33 -0.20
CA TRP A 72 4.40 -13.12 -1.51
C TRP A 72 5.45 -12.00 -1.50
N GLY A 73 5.82 -11.50 -0.32
CA GLY A 73 6.75 -10.38 -0.19
C GLY A 73 6.26 -9.10 -0.85
N PHE A 74 7.21 -8.26 -1.25
CA PHE A 74 6.98 -6.95 -1.85
C PHE A 74 7.62 -6.85 -3.23
N ILE A 75 7.00 -6.05 -4.09
CA ILE A 75 7.46 -5.77 -5.44
C ILE A 75 7.60 -4.26 -5.57
N GLU A 76 8.74 -3.80 -6.11
CA GLU A 76 8.93 -2.39 -6.41
C GLU A 76 7.94 -1.93 -7.49
N THR A 77 7.46 -0.70 -7.35
CA THR A 77 6.54 -0.08 -8.31
C THR A 77 7.05 1.32 -8.68
N ASP A 78 6.55 1.85 -9.80
CA ASP A 78 6.83 3.23 -10.20
C ASP A 78 6.07 4.29 -9.38
N ALA A 79 5.26 3.86 -8.40
CA ALA A 79 4.58 4.79 -7.51
C ALA A 79 5.60 5.57 -6.66
N ARG A 80 5.32 6.87 -6.48
CA ARG A 80 6.16 7.77 -5.67
C ARG A 80 5.27 8.54 -4.69
N LEU A 81 5.73 8.69 -3.46
CA LEU A 81 5.19 9.66 -2.52
C LEU A 81 5.87 11.01 -2.78
N ALA A 82 5.09 12.05 -2.97
CA ALA A 82 5.58 13.38 -3.27
C ALA A 82 5.02 14.40 -2.29
N LEU A 83 5.89 15.28 -1.80
CA LEU A 83 5.47 16.50 -1.13
C LEU A 83 5.28 17.58 -2.19
N TRP A 84 4.03 18.01 -2.37
CA TRP A 84 3.72 19.10 -3.29
C TRP A 84 3.74 20.45 -2.56
N VAL A 85 4.42 21.43 -3.14
CA VAL A 85 4.54 22.79 -2.60
C VAL A 85 4.16 23.78 -3.72
N PRO A 86 3.17 24.67 -3.51
CA PRO A 86 2.83 25.69 -4.49
C PRO A 86 4.03 26.59 -4.78
N ALA A 87 4.41 26.79 -6.06
CA ALA A 87 5.56 27.61 -6.45
C ALA A 87 5.48 29.08 -5.95
N ARG A 88 4.26 29.59 -5.72
CA ARG A 88 4.01 30.92 -5.15
C ARG A 88 4.40 31.05 -3.67
N LEU A 89 4.51 29.93 -2.96
CA LEU A 89 4.94 29.88 -1.58
C LEU A 89 6.42 29.46 -1.58
N HIS A 90 7.32 30.44 -1.75
CA HIS A 90 8.74 30.25 -1.43
C HIS A 90 8.90 30.19 0.10
N ASP A 91 8.39 29.12 0.71
CA ASP A 91 8.46 28.90 2.16
C ASP A 91 9.65 27.98 2.50
N PRO A 92 10.72 28.50 3.14
CA PRO A 92 11.85 27.67 3.55
C PRO A 92 11.46 26.57 4.55
N ARG A 93 10.29 26.67 5.22
CA ARG A 93 9.75 25.60 6.09
C ARG A 93 9.39 24.36 5.29
N ALA A 94 8.86 24.52 4.08
CA ALA A 94 8.53 23.39 3.22
C ALA A 94 9.80 22.63 2.78
N GLY A 95 10.89 23.36 2.49
CA GLY A 95 12.20 22.77 2.22
C GLY A 95 12.75 21.98 3.41
N ARG A 96 12.66 22.54 4.63
CA ARG A 96 13.05 21.85 5.87
C ARG A 96 12.22 20.60 6.13
N LEU A 97 10.90 20.67 5.93
CA LEU A 97 10.01 19.51 6.07
C LEU A 97 10.34 18.43 5.04
N ALA A 98 10.60 18.81 3.77
CA ALA A 98 10.99 17.86 2.73
C ALA A 98 12.29 17.15 3.07
N GLN A 99 13.29 17.88 3.59
CA GLN A 99 14.55 17.29 4.03
C GLN A 99 14.32 16.32 5.20
N TRP A 100 13.59 16.76 6.23
CA TRP A 100 13.28 15.92 7.38
C TRP A 100 12.55 14.64 6.96
N LEU A 101 11.54 14.73 6.07
CA LEU A 101 10.82 13.56 5.56
C LEU A 101 11.73 12.58 4.82
N ARG A 102 12.69 13.07 4.02
CA ARG A 102 13.67 12.22 3.34
C ARG A 102 14.56 11.46 4.33
N GLU A 103 14.99 12.12 5.40
CA GLU A 103 15.79 11.49 6.46
C GLU A 103 14.99 10.43 7.21
N GLN A 104 13.71 10.68 7.51
CA GLN A 104 12.83 9.70 8.18
C GLN A 104 12.50 8.48 7.31
N LEU A 105 12.45 8.64 5.99
CA LEU A 105 12.12 7.57 5.04
C LEU A 105 13.34 6.78 4.54
N ALA A 106 14.56 7.20 4.89
CA ALA A 106 15.79 6.51 4.49
C ALA A 106 16.15 5.31 5.40
N GLY A 107 15.34 5.02 6.42
CA GLY A 107 15.47 3.89 7.34
C GLY A 107 14.42 2.80 7.14
#